data_AF-A0AAN7W7K8-F1
#
_entry.id   AF-A0AAN7W7K8-F1
#
_cell.length_a   1.000
_cell.length_b   1.000
_cell.length_c   1.000
_cell.angle_alpha   90.00
_cell.angle_beta   90.00
_cell.angle_gamma   90.00
#
_symmetry.space_group_name_H-M   'P 1'
#
loop_
_entity.id
_entity.type
_entity.pdbx_description
1 polymer ?
#
loop_
_entity_poly.entity_id
_entity_poly.type
_entity_poly.pdbx_seq_one_letter_code
_entity_poly.pdbx_strand_id
1 'polypeptide(L)'
;MPAAAPKGCVFSCEWGKDRRDRPDSNLHRKVESFVNMAAELGSRDGKGGMVHGVRSLGSATLDLAYCAMGSFDIWWEGGCWEWDVAAGICLLKEAGGLVTTANPPEDIEKASIEDAKLGGRLYLAIRPAGDSAHETGRQGQERTVREVWRRVRHLDYPRPGA
;
A
#
# COMPACT_ATOMS: atom_id res chain seq x y z
N MET A 1 5.65 -4.52 13.08
CA MET A 1 5.92 -3.32 12.26
C MET A 1 6.58 -2.24 13.13
N PRO A 2 7.21 -1.17 12.60
CA PRO A 2 7.62 -0.04 13.44
C PRO A 2 6.43 0.48 14.26
N ALA A 3 6.65 0.81 15.53
CA ALA A 3 5.58 1.27 16.43
C ALA A 3 4.86 2.52 15.89
N ALA A 4 5.61 3.40 15.23
CA ALA A 4 5.10 4.61 14.58
C ALA A 4 4.84 4.46 13.07
N ALA A 5 4.75 3.22 12.55
CA ALA A 5 4.46 2.99 11.13
C ALA A 5 3.27 3.85 10.67
N PRO A 6 3.35 4.51 9.49
CA PRO A 6 4.30 4.27 8.42
C PRO A 6 5.65 5.00 8.60
N LYS A 7 5.85 5.71 9.71
CA LYS A 7 7.16 6.28 10.03
C LYS A 7 8.23 5.20 10.17
N GLY A 8 9.34 5.42 9.47
CA GLY A 8 10.44 4.45 9.39
C GLY A 8 10.21 3.31 8.38
N CYS A 9 9.06 3.25 7.70
CA CYS A 9 8.80 2.25 6.67
C CYS A 9 9.34 2.69 5.30
N VAL A 10 9.77 1.74 4.47
CA VAL A 10 10.00 1.93 3.04
C VAL A 10 8.70 1.64 2.29
N PHE A 11 8.21 2.63 1.55
CA PHE A 11 7.00 2.54 0.74
C PHE A 11 7.37 2.32 -0.73
N SER A 12 6.83 1.28 -1.35
CA SER A 12 6.95 1.05 -2.79
C SER A 12 5.64 1.34 -3.51
N CYS A 13 5.74 1.96 -4.68
CA CYS A 13 4.60 2.28 -5.53
C CYS A 13 4.99 2.26 -7.02
N GLU A 14 3.99 2.31 -7.90
CA GLU A 14 4.21 2.50 -9.32
C GLU A 14 3.36 3.62 -9.92
N TRP A 15 3.85 4.18 -11.01
CA TRP A 15 3.10 5.14 -11.81
C TRP A 15 1.85 4.51 -12.45
N GLY A 16 1.88 3.20 -12.73
CA GLY A 16 0.83 2.47 -13.43
C GLY A 16 0.70 2.83 -14.93
N LYS A 17 -0.27 2.19 -15.58
CA LYS A 17 -0.55 2.35 -17.03
C LYS A 17 -1.38 3.59 -17.36
N ASP A 18 -2.21 4.06 -16.44
CA ASP A 18 -3.06 5.22 -16.66
C ASP A 18 -2.24 6.51 -16.53
N ARG A 19 -1.93 7.14 -17.67
CA ARG A 19 -1.10 8.36 -17.75
C ARG A 19 -1.88 9.60 -18.17
N ARG A 20 -3.20 9.57 -18.05
CA ARG A 20 -4.05 10.70 -18.45
C ARG A 20 -3.79 11.87 -17.50
N ASP A 21 -3.39 13.02 -18.05
CA ASP A 21 -3.13 14.23 -17.28
C ASP A 21 -4.41 15.07 -17.16
N ARG A 22 -5.20 14.76 -16.12
CA ARG A 22 -6.38 15.53 -15.73
C ARG A 22 -6.64 15.38 -14.22
N PRO A 23 -7.24 16.38 -13.56
CA PRO A 23 -7.32 16.44 -12.10
C PRO A 23 -7.96 15.22 -11.42
N ASP A 24 -8.90 14.55 -12.09
CA ASP A 24 -9.64 13.39 -11.58
C ASP A 24 -9.01 12.04 -11.99
N SER A 25 -7.89 12.05 -12.70
CA SER A 25 -7.21 10.84 -13.16
C SER A 25 -6.58 10.03 -12.02
N ASN A 26 -6.35 8.74 -12.27
CA ASN A 26 -5.56 7.93 -11.35
C ASN A 26 -4.11 8.41 -11.23
N LEU A 27 -3.55 9.03 -12.27
CA LEU A 27 -2.20 9.59 -12.20
C LEU A 27 -2.13 10.68 -11.11
N HIS A 28 -3.06 11.63 -11.12
CA HIS A 28 -3.13 12.70 -10.12
C HIS A 28 -3.40 12.16 -8.71
N ARG A 29 -4.36 11.23 -8.58
CA ARG A 29 -4.67 10.57 -7.30
C ARG A 29 -3.46 9.83 -6.72
N LYS A 30 -2.70 9.13 -7.56
CA LYS A 30 -1.47 8.44 -7.15
C LYS A 30 -0.39 9.42 -6.70
N VAL A 31 -0.14 10.47 -7.49
CA VAL A 31 0.86 11.50 -7.12
C VAL A 31 0.50 12.15 -5.79
N GLU A 32 -0.77 12.49 -5.57
CA GLU A 32 -1.24 13.02 -4.29
C GLU A 32 -1.00 12.01 -3.15
N SER A 33 -1.34 10.73 -3.35
CA SER A 33 -1.02 9.68 -2.38
C SER A 33 0.49 9.58 -2.09
N PHE A 34 1.35 9.68 -3.10
CA PHE A 34 2.80 9.61 -2.92
C PHE A 34 3.31 10.80 -2.10
N VAL A 35 2.80 12.00 -2.38
CA VAL A 35 3.10 13.20 -1.60
C VAL A 35 2.62 13.05 -0.16
N ASN A 36 1.40 12.55 0.06
CA ASN A 36 0.85 12.32 1.41
C ASN A 36 1.62 11.25 2.20
N MET A 37 2.19 10.25 1.50
CA MET A 37 3.03 9.24 2.13
C MET A 37 4.45 9.76 2.40
N ALA A 38 4.94 10.71 1.62
CA ALA A 38 6.25 11.32 1.83
C ALA A 38 6.23 12.42 2.90
N ALA A 39 5.18 13.22 2.95
CA ALA A 39 5.05 14.38 3.82
C ALA A 39 4.25 14.08 5.09
N GLU A 40 4.69 14.61 6.22
CA GLU A 40 3.92 14.59 7.46
C GLU A 40 2.90 15.75 7.45
N LEU A 41 1.68 15.45 6.98
CA LEU A 41 0.57 16.40 6.88
C LEU A 41 0.34 17.14 8.21
N GLY A 42 0.40 18.47 8.17
CA GLY A 42 0.10 19.33 9.32
C GLY A 42 1.21 19.50 10.37
N SER A 43 2.38 18.88 10.18
CA SER A 43 3.52 19.04 11.11
C SER A 43 4.60 19.97 10.52
N ARG A 44 5.20 20.82 11.38
CA ARG A 44 6.41 21.63 11.09
C ARG A 44 6.41 22.37 9.73
N ASP A 45 5.29 22.95 9.31
CA ASP A 45 5.16 23.62 8.01
C ASP A 45 5.63 22.76 6.80
N GLY A 46 5.39 21.44 6.84
CA GLY A 46 5.76 20.52 5.76
C GLY A 46 7.19 20.00 5.80
N LYS A 47 7.92 20.19 6.92
CA LYS A 47 9.31 19.71 7.09
C LYS A 47 9.44 18.33 7.74
N GLY A 48 8.33 17.64 8.02
CA GLY A 48 8.31 16.28 8.55
C GLY A 48 8.21 15.24 7.44
N GLY A 49 9.04 14.20 7.48
CA GLY A 49 8.92 13.04 6.60
C GLY A 49 8.05 11.97 7.24
N MET A 50 7.11 11.41 6.47
CA MET A 50 6.22 10.35 6.94
C MET A 50 6.89 8.98 6.73
N VAL A 51 6.92 8.42 5.52
CA VAL A 51 7.73 7.21 5.23
C VAL A 51 9.23 7.53 5.23
N HIS A 52 10.08 6.52 5.49
CA HIS A 52 11.53 6.70 5.42
C HIS A 52 12.02 6.92 3.99
N GLY A 53 11.35 6.32 3.01
CA GLY A 53 11.64 6.53 1.61
C GLY A 53 10.59 5.92 0.70
N VAL A 54 10.59 6.38 -0.55
CA VAL A 54 9.75 5.85 -1.63
C VAL A 54 10.62 5.10 -2.64
N ARG A 55 10.14 3.97 -3.14
CA ARG A 55 10.76 3.16 -4.21
C ARG A 55 9.74 2.88 -5.31
N SER A 56 10.25 2.65 -6.52
CA SER A 56 9.43 2.21 -7.64
C SER A 56 10.32 1.34 -8.54
N LEU A 57 10.03 0.03 -8.58
CA LEU A 57 10.78 -0.91 -9.42
C LEU A 57 10.19 -1.03 -10.83
N GLY A 58 8.93 -0.66 -11.01
CA GLY A 58 8.21 -0.80 -12.28
C GLY A 58 7.83 -2.26 -12.60
N SER A 59 7.68 -3.11 -11.57
CA SER A 59 7.18 -4.47 -11.69
C SER A 59 6.48 -4.91 -10.41
N ALA A 60 5.15 -5.05 -10.47
CA ALA A 60 4.32 -5.39 -9.32
C ALA A 60 4.73 -6.70 -8.63
N THR A 61 5.07 -7.74 -9.41
CA THR A 61 5.55 -9.01 -8.84
C THR A 61 6.90 -8.86 -8.14
N LEU A 62 7.83 -8.06 -8.68
CA LEU A 62 9.11 -7.79 -7.99
C LEU A 62 8.89 -6.97 -6.73
N ASP A 63 8.03 -5.95 -6.76
CA ASP A 63 7.68 -5.18 -5.57
C ASP A 63 7.08 -6.05 -4.46
N LEU A 64 6.17 -6.97 -4.82
CA LEU A 64 5.59 -7.94 -3.88
C LEU A 64 6.66 -8.89 -3.31
N ALA A 65 7.60 -9.37 -4.13
CA ALA A 65 8.70 -10.20 -3.67
C ALA A 65 9.64 -9.44 -2.71
N TYR A 66 9.93 -8.17 -3.00
CA TYR A 66 10.73 -7.30 -2.14
C TYR A 66 10.01 -6.98 -0.83
N CYS A 67 8.68 -6.85 -0.86
CA CYS A 67 7.84 -6.74 0.32
C CYS A 67 7.87 -8.03 1.15
N ALA A 68 7.76 -9.20 0.51
CA ALA A 68 7.82 -10.50 1.17
C ALA A 68 9.15 -10.74 1.90
N MET A 69 10.28 -10.36 1.31
CA MET A 69 11.60 -10.47 1.94
C MET A 69 11.91 -9.35 2.95
N GLY A 70 11.01 -8.39 3.14
CA GLY A 70 11.18 -7.26 4.07
C GLY A 70 12.12 -6.15 3.60
N SER A 71 12.45 -6.09 2.30
CA SER A 71 13.19 -4.97 1.72
C SER A 71 12.29 -3.74 1.55
N PHE A 72 11.01 -3.95 1.27
CA PHE A 72 9.96 -2.94 1.37
C PHE A 72 9.04 -3.30 2.55
N ASP A 73 8.51 -2.28 3.22
CA ASP A 73 7.55 -2.48 4.31
C ASP A 73 6.11 -2.45 3.80
N ILE A 74 5.85 -1.60 2.81
CA ILE A 74 4.52 -1.30 2.27
C ILE A 74 4.64 -1.26 0.75
N TRP A 75 3.73 -1.93 0.04
CA TRP A 75 3.52 -1.74 -1.40
C TRP A 75 2.06 -1.40 -1.65
N TRP A 76 1.80 -0.31 -2.39
CA TRP A 76 0.44 0.17 -2.67
C TRP A 76 0.32 0.49 -4.16
N GLU A 77 -0.63 -0.16 -4.83
CA GLU A 77 -0.79 -0.01 -6.28
C GLU A 77 -2.22 -0.32 -6.73
N GLY A 78 -2.62 0.34 -7.82
CA GLY A 78 -3.87 0.06 -8.51
C GLY A 78 -3.67 -0.03 -10.02
N GLY A 79 -4.51 -0.82 -10.67
CA GLY A 79 -4.54 -1.04 -12.11
C GLY A 79 -3.87 -2.34 -12.57
N CYS A 80 -3.17 -3.04 -11.67
CA CYS A 80 -2.57 -4.36 -11.94
C CYS A 80 -3.61 -5.39 -12.37
N TRP A 81 -3.22 -6.27 -13.27
CA TRP A 81 -3.97 -7.45 -13.63
C TRP A 81 -3.52 -8.65 -12.79
N GLU A 82 -4.30 -9.72 -12.83
CA GLU A 82 -4.09 -10.93 -12.04
C GLU A 82 -2.71 -11.53 -12.29
N TRP A 83 -2.25 -11.54 -13.54
CA TRP A 83 -0.93 -12.04 -13.92
C TRP A 83 0.21 -11.18 -13.40
N ASP A 84 -0.02 -9.90 -13.09
CA ASP A 84 1.00 -9.01 -12.53
C ASP A 84 1.24 -9.25 -11.04
N VAL A 85 0.26 -9.84 -10.33
CA VAL A 85 0.28 -9.93 -8.85
C VAL A 85 0.15 -11.34 -8.30
N ALA A 86 -0.43 -12.30 -9.03
CA ALA A 86 -0.78 -13.62 -8.50
C ALA A 86 0.43 -14.33 -7.86
N ALA A 87 1.56 -14.39 -8.58
CA ALA A 87 2.78 -15.01 -8.07
C ALA A 87 3.33 -14.27 -6.83
N GLY A 88 3.38 -12.94 -6.87
CA GLY A 88 3.86 -12.12 -5.76
C GLY A 88 2.97 -12.24 -4.50
N ILE A 89 1.66 -12.35 -4.67
CA ILE A 89 0.71 -12.55 -3.57
C ILE A 89 0.98 -13.89 -2.88
N CYS A 90 1.22 -14.97 -3.63
CA CYS A 90 1.59 -16.26 -3.04
C CYS A 90 2.87 -16.13 -2.20
N LEU A 91 3.93 -15.53 -2.75
CA LEU A 91 5.18 -15.32 -2.02
C LEU A 91 4.98 -14.52 -0.73
N LEU A 92 4.25 -13.42 -0.81
CA LEU A 92 3.98 -12.56 0.33
C LEU A 92 3.17 -13.27 1.42
N LYS A 93 2.13 -14.02 1.04
CA LYS A 93 1.30 -14.77 2.00
C LYS A 93 2.09 -15.87 2.69
N GLU A 94 2.88 -16.66 1.94
CA GLU A 94 3.73 -17.71 2.51
C GLU A 94 4.81 -17.13 3.44
N ALA A 95 5.29 -15.92 3.18
CA ALA A 95 6.22 -15.24 4.08
C ALA A 95 5.55 -14.69 5.36
N GLY A 96 4.21 -14.71 5.46
CA GLY A 96 3.46 -14.14 6.58
C GLY A 96 3.06 -12.67 6.42
N GLY A 97 3.09 -12.16 5.19
CA GLY A 97 2.63 -10.81 4.85
C GLY A 97 1.10 -10.64 4.90
N LEU A 98 0.66 -9.41 4.70
CA LEU A 98 -0.76 -9.04 4.54
C LEU A 98 -0.95 -8.48 3.14
N VAL A 99 -2.02 -8.86 2.44
CA VAL A 99 -2.44 -8.16 1.22
C VAL A 99 -3.94 -7.93 1.19
N THR A 100 -4.34 -6.67 1.03
CA THR A 100 -5.72 -6.19 1.04
C THR A 100 -5.96 -5.20 -0.10
N THR A 101 -7.12 -4.56 -0.15
CA THR A 101 -7.44 -3.53 -1.15
C THR A 101 -6.64 -2.24 -0.95
N ALA A 102 -6.26 -1.61 -2.06
CA ALA A 102 -5.60 -0.31 -2.06
C ALA A 102 -6.50 0.82 -1.53
N ASN A 103 -7.82 0.73 -1.74
CA ASN A 103 -8.74 1.80 -1.41
C ASN A 103 -9.23 1.72 0.03
N PRO A 104 -9.35 2.86 0.73
CA PRO A 104 -9.91 2.90 2.06
C PRO A 104 -11.42 2.56 2.03
N PRO A 105 -11.94 1.86 3.04
CA PRO A 105 -13.37 1.74 3.27
C PRO A 105 -13.96 3.08 3.79
N GLU A 106 -15.29 3.16 3.88
CA GLU A 106 -15.98 4.36 4.39
C GLU A 106 -15.62 4.65 5.86
N ASP A 107 -15.64 3.63 6.73
CA ASP A 107 -15.19 3.72 8.12
C ASP A 107 -13.87 2.95 8.30
N ILE A 108 -12.75 3.68 8.20
CA ILE A 108 -11.39 3.13 8.32
C ILE A 108 -11.15 2.47 9.67
N GLU A 109 -11.81 2.90 10.76
CA GLU A 109 -11.53 2.36 12.09
C GLU A 109 -12.27 1.06 12.35
N LYS A 110 -13.49 0.93 11.83
CA LYS A 110 -14.36 -0.23 12.11
C LYS A 110 -14.33 -1.30 11.04
N ALA A 111 -13.91 -0.99 9.82
CA ALA A 111 -13.91 -1.96 8.73
C ALA A 111 -12.94 -3.12 9.01
N SER A 112 -13.41 -4.33 8.69
CA SER A 112 -12.55 -5.51 8.59
C SER A 112 -11.53 -5.34 7.48
N ILE A 113 -10.33 -5.89 7.68
CA ILE A 113 -9.28 -5.91 6.66
C ILE A 113 -9.36 -7.28 5.97
N GLU A 114 -10.10 -7.32 4.86
CA GLU A 114 -10.25 -8.53 4.06
C GLU A 114 -9.04 -8.76 3.15
N ASP A 115 -8.81 -10.02 2.80
CA ASP A 115 -7.82 -10.39 1.79
C ASP A 115 -8.13 -9.73 0.44
N ALA A 116 -7.08 -9.33 -0.27
CA ALA A 116 -7.22 -8.74 -1.59
C ALA A 116 -7.93 -9.69 -2.56
N LYS A 117 -8.93 -9.16 -3.27
CA LYS A 117 -9.64 -9.90 -4.32
C LYS A 117 -8.77 -9.94 -5.58
N LEU A 118 -8.36 -11.13 -6.01
CA LEU A 118 -7.68 -11.30 -7.30
C LEU A 118 -8.63 -10.82 -8.42
N GLY A 119 -8.12 -9.99 -9.32
CA GLY A 119 -8.93 -9.34 -10.35
C GLY A 119 -9.63 -8.05 -9.90
N GLY A 120 -9.53 -7.66 -8.63
CA GLY A 120 -10.02 -6.40 -8.09
C GLY A 120 -9.18 -5.18 -8.47
N ARG A 121 -7.98 -5.39 -9.05
CA ARG A 121 -7.08 -4.35 -9.58
C ARG A 121 -6.61 -3.31 -8.54
N LEU A 122 -6.78 -3.58 -7.26
CA LEU A 122 -6.48 -2.67 -6.15
C LEU A 122 -5.77 -3.47 -5.07
N TYR A 123 -4.51 -3.15 -4.79
CA TYR A 123 -3.67 -3.95 -3.92
C TYR A 123 -2.85 -3.08 -2.95
N LEU A 124 -2.91 -3.46 -1.68
CA LEU A 124 -2.06 -2.95 -0.61
C LEU A 124 -1.43 -4.14 0.09
N ALA A 125 -0.12 -4.26 -0.02
CA ALA A 125 0.67 -5.28 0.65
C ALA A 125 1.47 -4.68 1.81
N ILE A 126 1.50 -5.38 2.94
CA ILE A 126 2.37 -5.11 4.08
C ILE A 126 3.27 -6.32 4.29
N ARG A 127 4.56 -6.07 4.51
CA ARG A 127 5.55 -7.12 4.71
C ARG A 127 5.22 -8.03 5.90
N PRO A 128 5.86 -9.19 6.02
CA PRO A 128 5.81 -10.00 7.23
C PRO A 128 6.26 -9.22 8.47
N ALA A 129 5.57 -9.45 9.59
CA ALA A 129 5.89 -8.86 10.88
C ALA A 129 5.77 -9.89 11.99
N GLY A 130 6.73 -9.89 12.91
CA GLY A 130 6.64 -10.62 14.17
C GLY A 130 6.01 -9.79 15.29
N ASP A 131 5.74 -10.45 16.40
CA ASP A 131 5.17 -9.85 17.61
C ASP A 131 6.13 -8.84 18.24
N SER A 132 5.54 -7.87 18.93
CA SER A 132 6.23 -6.90 19.77
C SER A 132 5.75 -7.03 21.23
N ALA A 133 6.28 -6.20 22.12
CA ALA A 133 5.83 -6.15 23.51
C ALA A 133 4.36 -5.69 23.69
N HIS A 134 3.76 -5.07 22.68
CA HIS A 134 2.46 -4.39 22.82
C HIS A 134 1.40 -4.84 21.80
N GLU A 135 1.81 -5.45 20.69
CA GLU A 135 0.92 -5.92 19.63
C GLU A 135 1.52 -7.13 18.92
N THR A 136 0.65 -8.00 18.41
CA THR A 136 1.04 -9.11 17.52
C THR A 136 1.51 -8.61 16.17
N GLY A 137 2.23 -9.45 15.42
CA GLY A 137 2.65 -9.15 14.05
C GLY A 137 1.49 -8.73 13.15
N ARG A 138 0.36 -9.46 13.24
CA ARG A 138 -0.87 -9.15 12.49
C ARG A 138 -1.48 -7.81 12.89
N GLN A 139 -1.58 -7.52 14.18
CA GLN A 139 -2.08 -6.22 14.68
C GLN A 139 -1.22 -5.06 14.15
N GLY A 140 0.11 -5.22 14.13
CA GLY A 140 1.00 -4.21 13.57
C GLY A 140 0.85 -4.02 12.05
N GLN A 141 0.58 -5.10 11.30
CA GLN A 141 0.27 -5.01 9.87
C GLN A 141 -1.06 -4.26 9.64
N GLU A 142 -2.11 -4.63 10.37
CA GLU A 142 -3.45 -4.03 10.27
C GLU A 142 -3.44 -2.54 10.64
N ARG A 143 -2.72 -2.17 11.70
CA ARG A 143 -2.48 -0.77 12.05
C ARG A 143 -1.81 -0.02 10.91
N THR A 144 -0.79 -0.61 10.29
CA THR A 144 -0.09 -0.01 9.15
C THR A 144 -1.02 0.16 7.94
N VAL A 145 -1.89 -0.81 7.65
CA VAL A 145 -2.93 -0.70 6.60
C VAL A 145 -3.80 0.53 6.84
N ARG A 146 -4.33 0.70 8.06
CA ARG A 146 -5.20 1.84 8.39
C ARG A 146 -4.48 3.17 8.20
N GLU A 147 -3.22 3.26 8.60
CA GLU A 147 -2.44 4.47 8.37
C GLU A 147 -2.22 4.77 6.89
N VAL A 148 -1.98 3.76 6.05
CA VAL A 148 -1.90 3.94 4.59
C VAL A 148 -3.26 4.43 4.05
N TRP A 149 -4.36 3.79 4.43
CA TRP A 149 -5.71 4.18 4.03
C TRP A 149 -6.09 5.61 4.41
N ARG A 150 -5.62 6.13 5.56
CA ARG A 150 -5.85 7.55 5.93
C ARG A 150 -5.12 8.55 5.04
N ARG A 151 -4.12 8.13 4.27
CA ARG A 151 -3.22 9.02 3.50
C ARG A 151 -3.40 8.90 2.00
N VAL A 152 -3.86 7.75 1.51
CA VAL A 152 -4.01 7.51 0.08
C VAL A 152 -5.36 8.00 -0.44
N ARG A 153 -5.36 8.46 -1.68
CA ARG A 153 -6.57 8.77 -2.44
C ARG A 153 -7.21 7.49 -2.97
N HIS A 154 -8.54 7.50 -3.03
CA HIS A 154 -9.31 6.44 -3.67
C HIS A 154 -8.97 6.37 -5.17
N LEU A 155 -8.52 5.20 -5.63
CA LEU A 155 -8.23 4.91 -7.03
C LEU A 155 -9.47 4.37 -7.76
N ASP A 156 -9.57 4.65 -9.05
CA ASP A 156 -10.67 4.21 -9.92
C ASP A 156 -10.13 3.33 -11.04
N TYR A 157 -10.01 2.03 -10.75
CA TYR A 157 -9.59 1.02 -11.71
C TYR A 157 -10.72 0.02 -11.94
N PRO A 158 -11.79 0.44 -12.66
CA PRO A 158 -12.89 -0.47 -12.95
C PRO A 158 -12.38 -1.61 -13.84
N ARG A 159 -12.97 -2.78 -13.65
CA ARG A 159 -12.79 -3.89 -14.57
C ARG A 159 -13.85 -3.77 -15.67
N PRO A 160 -13.44 -3.69 -16.95
CA PRO A 160 -14.39 -3.75 -18.04
C PRO A 160 -15.16 -5.09 -18.00
N GLY A 161 -16.48 -5.03 -17.90
CA GLY A 161 -17.36 -6.21 -17.94
C GLY A 161 -17.49 -7.01 -16.65
N ALA A 162 -17.15 -6.43 -15.49
CA ALA A 162 -17.45 -6.99 -14.17
C ALA A 162 -18.59 -6.24 -13.47
#